data_AF-A0A8D8QL72-F1
#
_entry.id   AF-A0A8D8QL72-F1
#
_cell.length_a   1.000
_cell.length_b   1.000
_cell.length_c   1.000
_cell.angle_alpha   90.00
_cell.angle_beta   90.00
_cell.angle_gamma   90.00
#
_symmetry.space_group_name_H-M   'P 1'
#
loop_
_entity.id
_entity.type
_entity.pdbx_description
1 polymer ?
#
loop_
_entity_poly.entity_id
_entity_poly.type
_entity_poly.pdbx_seq_one_letter_code
_entity_poly.pdbx_strand_id
1 'polypeptide(L)'
;MSSNKKNPSAWRGRNNFWKKSRGGWQGQQKTSTGTVTGTATGLSNIVSPVVSPLPVPIGQYEGWKLYFYDESFKKDSPTDTRVKACLDFIVRHSHLYNVTEIEVRRCYLVDVHVLSNDQIFINNMWKTFIQDLSNDPQHTINCLGLAMHHFIISEWKKELEISSMELRVIRARVYNFEPILQLRNFKTQHHDNTSIRREAHHPHILYQY
;
A
#
# COMPACT_ATOMS: atom_id res chain seq x y z
N MET A 1 -7.43 -55.92 -52.13
CA MET A 1 -7.20 -55.11 -50.91
C MET A 1 -8.54 -54.48 -50.52
N SER A 2 -9.23 -55.02 -49.52
CA SER A 2 -10.48 -54.45 -49.00
C SER A 2 -10.43 -54.54 -47.48
N SER A 3 -10.28 -53.37 -46.84
CA SER A 3 -10.14 -53.23 -45.39
C SER A 3 -11.46 -52.77 -44.80
N ASN A 4 -12.07 -53.66 -44.04
CA ASN A 4 -13.24 -53.43 -43.21
C ASN A 4 -12.87 -52.54 -41.99
N LYS A 5 -13.72 -51.57 -41.59
CA LYS A 5 -13.83 -51.07 -40.20
C LYS A 5 -15.08 -50.18 -39.98
N LYS A 6 -16.12 -50.81 -39.43
CA LYS A 6 -16.92 -50.47 -38.22
C LYS A 6 -17.30 -49.00 -37.93
N ASN A 7 -18.60 -48.71 -38.04
CA ASN A 7 -19.37 -47.79 -37.15
C ASN A 7 -19.72 -48.55 -35.83
N PRO A 8 -20.21 -47.94 -34.71
CA PRO A 8 -20.96 -46.67 -34.60
C PRO A 8 -20.76 -45.84 -33.28
N SER A 9 -21.69 -44.89 -33.09
CA SER A 9 -22.26 -44.34 -31.84
C SER A 9 -21.70 -43.04 -31.23
N ALA A 10 -22.51 -42.00 -31.45
CA ALA A 10 -22.62 -40.75 -30.73
C ALA A 10 -22.95 -40.94 -29.24
N TRP A 11 -22.26 -40.18 -28.39
CA TRP A 11 -22.66 -39.89 -27.01
C TRP A 11 -22.53 -38.40 -26.72
N ARG A 12 -23.49 -37.91 -25.96
CA ARG A 12 -24.00 -36.53 -25.92
C ARG A 12 -23.13 -35.58 -25.09
N GLY A 13 -22.94 -34.37 -25.61
CA GLY A 13 -22.43 -33.21 -24.89
C GLY A 13 -23.41 -32.72 -23.82
N ARG A 14 -22.86 -32.33 -22.67
CA ARG A 14 -23.60 -31.95 -21.45
C ARG A 14 -23.38 -30.46 -21.14
N ASN A 15 -24.49 -29.73 -21.21
CA ASN A 15 -24.94 -28.64 -20.34
C ASN A 15 -24.31 -27.24 -20.43
N ASN A 16 -24.99 -26.40 -21.23
CA ASN A 16 -25.26 -24.99 -20.91
C ASN A 16 -26.23 -24.88 -19.73
N PHE A 17 -25.86 -24.16 -18.66
CA PHE A 17 -26.79 -23.73 -17.62
C PHE A 17 -26.46 -22.30 -17.14
N TRP A 18 -26.74 -21.32 -18.00
CA TRP A 18 -26.89 -19.92 -17.61
C TRP A 18 -28.37 -19.56 -17.74
N LYS A 19 -29.13 -19.63 -16.64
CA LYS A 19 -30.46 -19.04 -16.53
C LYS A 19 -30.61 -18.32 -15.20
N LYS A 20 -30.60 -16.98 -15.30
CA LYS A 20 -31.59 -16.04 -14.75
C LYS A 20 -32.32 -16.53 -13.49
N SER A 21 -32.01 -15.91 -12.36
CA SER A 21 -32.94 -15.77 -11.24
C SER A 21 -33.40 -14.32 -11.16
N ARG A 22 -34.62 -14.08 -11.66
CA ARG A 22 -35.46 -12.91 -11.36
C ARG A 22 -36.72 -13.46 -10.69
N GLY A 23 -36.80 -13.35 -9.36
CA GLY A 23 -38.05 -13.34 -8.61
C GLY A 23 -38.09 -12.00 -7.86
N GLY A 24 -39.14 -11.19 -7.87
CA GLY A 24 -40.56 -11.55 -7.93
C GLY A 24 -41.16 -11.36 -6.55
N TRP A 25 -41.28 -10.11 -6.08
CA TRP A 25 -42.07 -9.73 -4.90
C TRP A 25 -42.90 -8.49 -5.25
N GLN A 26 -44.15 -8.73 -5.64
CA GLN A 26 -45.24 -7.77 -5.56
C GLN A 26 -45.84 -7.87 -4.16
N GLY A 27 -46.12 -6.73 -3.53
CA GLY A 27 -46.78 -6.72 -2.22
C GLY A 27 -46.99 -5.34 -1.62
N GLN A 28 -48.10 -4.72 -2.03
CA GLN A 28 -49.02 -3.94 -1.18
C GLN A 28 -48.63 -2.53 -0.68
N GLN A 29 -49.37 -1.54 -1.20
CA GLN A 29 -49.60 -0.23 -0.59
C GLN A 29 -50.53 -0.35 0.63
N LYS A 30 -50.20 0.37 1.72
CA LYS A 30 -51.18 0.93 2.66
C LYS A 30 -50.70 2.30 3.15
N THR A 31 -51.57 3.28 2.99
CA THR A 31 -51.55 4.59 3.62
C THR A 31 -51.98 4.47 5.09
N SER A 32 -51.26 5.13 6.00
CA SER A 32 -51.83 5.60 7.27
C SER A 32 -50.96 6.69 7.88
N THR A 33 -51.57 7.86 8.02
CA THR A 33 -51.23 9.00 8.85
C THR A 33 -50.94 8.56 10.30
N GLY A 34 -49.88 9.10 10.92
CA GLY A 34 -49.57 8.84 12.32
C GLY A 34 -48.40 9.68 12.84
N THR A 35 -48.71 10.84 13.41
CA THR A 35 -47.81 11.61 14.28
C THR A 35 -47.58 10.84 15.57
N VAL A 36 -46.35 10.42 15.86
CA VAL A 36 -45.94 10.05 17.23
C VAL A 36 -44.49 10.44 17.49
N THR A 37 -44.32 11.34 18.44
CA THR A 37 -43.08 11.70 19.14
C THR A 37 -42.55 10.50 19.95
N GLY A 38 -41.26 10.16 19.82
CA GLY A 38 -40.66 9.15 20.69
C GLY A 38 -39.21 8.79 20.32
N THR A 39 -38.31 9.07 21.25
CA THR A 39 -36.86 8.86 21.28
C THR A 39 -36.39 7.43 20.97
N ALA A 40 -35.34 7.29 20.14
CA ALA A 40 -34.42 6.15 20.21
C ALA A 40 -33.00 6.57 19.79
N THR A 41 -32.09 6.37 20.73
CA THR A 41 -30.63 6.46 20.65
C THR A 41 -30.02 5.47 19.67
N GLY A 42 -28.96 5.89 18.98
CA GLY A 42 -27.91 4.99 18.48
C GLY A 42 -27.86 4.82 16.97
N LEU A 43 -26.92 5.52 16.33
CA LEU A 43 -25.88 5.00 15.45
C LEU A 43 -25.17 6.21 14.84
N SER A 44 -24.03 6.54 15.42
CA SER A 44 -23.09 7.54 14.91
C SER A 44 -22.61 7.12 13.52
N ASN A 45 -23.08 7.82 12.48
CA ASN A 45 -22.40 7.86 11.20
C ASN A 45 -21.02 8.46 11.42
N ILE A 46 -19.99 7.62 11.52
CA ILE A 46 -18.60 8.04 11.38
C ILE A 46 -18.42 8.37 9.90
N VAL A 47 -18.78 9.59 9.51
CA VAL A 47 -18.30 10.20 8.28
C VAL A 47 -16.84 10.56 8.56
N SER A 48 -15.91 9.75 8.04
CA SER A 48 -14.51 10.19 7.97
C SER A 48 -14.49 11.55 7.28
N PRO A 49 -13.87 12.59 7.84
CA PRO A 49 -13.80 13.87 7.15
C PRO A 49 -13.07 13.65 5.84
N VAL A 50 -13.74 13.99 4.73
CA VAL A 50 -13.09 14.20 3.44
C VAL A 50 -12.11 15.35 3.66
N VAL A 51 -10.85 15.00 3.92
CA VAL A 51 -9.76 15.97 3.94
C VAL A 51 -9.62 16.40 2.50
N SER A 52 -10.09 17.61 2.19
CA SER A 52 -9.78 18.27 0.93
C SER A 52 -8.27 18.17 0.69
N PRO A 53 -7.80 17.71 -0.48
CA PRO A 53 -6.37 17.64 -0.74
C PRO A 53 -5.81 19.06 -0.65
N LEU A 54 -5.07 19.33 0.43
CA LEU A 54 -4.26 20.53 0.54
C LEU A 54 -3.36 20.58 -0.71
N PRO A 55 -3.21 21.74 -1.37
CA PRO A 55 -2.28 21.88 -2.47
C PRO A 55 -0.93 21.34 -2.03
N VAL A 56 -0.44 20.30 -2.72
CA VAL A 56 0.87 19.74 -2.44
C VAL A 56 1.87 20.89 -2.59
N PRO A 57 2.61 21.26 -1.53
CA PRO A 57 3.62 22.31 -1.61
C PRO A 57 4.53 22.06 -2.80
N ILE A 58 4.83 23.12 -3.56
CA ILE A 58 5.68 23.03 -4.75
C ILE A 58 7.01 22.38 -4.36
N GLY A 59 7.30 21.22 -4.95
CA GLY A 59 8.50 20.42 -4.65
C GLY A 59 8.31 19.29 -3.65
N GLN A 60 7.10 19.05 -3.14
CA GLN A 60 6.76 17.85 -2.35
C GLN A 60 6.24 16.73 -3.26
N TYR A 61 6.55 15.48 -2.90
CA TYR A 61 5.99 14.32 -3.59
C TYR A 61 4.50 14.18 -3.36
N GLU A 62 3.76 14.01 -4.46
CA GLU A 62 2.38 13.56 -4.44
C GLU A 62 2.27 12.21 -3.73
N GLY A 63 1.33 12.13 -2.79
CA GLY A 63 1.14 10.93 -1.98
C GLY A 63 2.05 10.81 -0.76
N TRP A 64 2.90 11.80 -0.41
CA TRP A 64 3.81 11.72 0.76
C TRP A 64 3.13 11.18 2.03
N LYS A 65 1.97 11.75 2.40
CA LYS A 65 1.23 11.37 3.61
C LYS A 65 0.62 9.97 3.57
N LEU A 66 0.56 9.34 2.41
CA LEU A 66 0.12 7.96 2.27
C LEU A 66 1.21 6.96 2.66
N TYR A 67 2.48 7.35 2.60
CA TYR A 67 3.63 6.50 2.91
C TYR A 67 4.29 6.89 4.23
N PHE A 68 4.32 8.18 4.56
CA PHE A 68 4.92 8.71 5.78
C PHE A 68 3.90 9.56 6.53
N TYR A 69 3.00 8.90 7.27
CA TYR A 69 1.93 9.59 7.99
C TYR A 69 2.48 10.46 9.15
N ASP A 70 3.46 9.93 9.89
CA ASP A 70 4.14 10.60 11.01
C ASP A 70 5.28 11.54 10.58
N GLU A 71 5.76 11.46 9.34
CA GLU A 71 6.86 12.29 8.85
C GLU A 71 6.34 13.51 8.09
N SER A 72 6.93 14.67 8.35
CA SER A 72 6.72 15.87 7.53
C SER A 72 7.77 15.94 6.43
N PHE A 73 7.35 16.30 5.22
CA PHE A 73 8.28 16.46 4.11
C PHE A 73 9.33 17.53 4.43
N LYS A 74 10.59 17.18 4.23
CA LYS A 74 11.75 18.07 4.34
C LYS A 74 12.62 17.87 3.11
N LYS A 75 12.84 18.94 2.36
CA LYS A 75 13.73 18.93 1.20
C LYS A 75 15.16 18.60 1.65
N ASP A 76 15.84 17.75 0.88
CA ASP A 76 17.21 17.27 1.10
C ASP A 76 17.40 16.51 2.43
N SER A 77 16.31 16.00 2.99
CA SER A 77 16.31 15.02 4.08
C SER A 77 16.81 13.65 3.59
N PRO A 78 17.25 12.75 4.48
CA PRO A 78 17.60 11.39 4.09
C PRO A 78 16.44 10.66 3.40
N THR A 79 15.19 10.89 3.83
CA THR A 79 14.01 10.31 3.17
C THR A 79 13.83 10.88 1.76
N ASP A 80 13.98 12.19 1.58
CA ASP A 80 13.89 12.81 0.26
C ASP A 80 14.98 12.29 -0.69
N THR A 81 16.24 12.20 -0.24
CA THR A 81 17.33 11.67 -1.09
C THR A 81 17.12 10.22 -1.48
N ARG A 82 16.61 9.38 -0.58
CA ARG A 82 16.22 7.99 -0.86
C ARG A 82 15.10 7.89 -1.89
N VAL A 83 14.06 8.72 -1.75
CA VAL A 83 12.95 8.77 -2.72
C VAL A 83 13.44 9.24 -4.09
N LYS A 84 14.31 10.28 -4.14
CA LYS A 84 14.95 10.72 -5.40
C LYS A 84 15.75 9.60 -6.05
N ALA A 85 16.53 8.85 -5.27
CA ALA A 85 17.31 7.71 -5.75
C ALA A 85 16.42 6.66 -6.43
N CYS A 86 15.32 6.29 -5.76
CA CYS A 86 14.36 5.35 -6.31
C CYS A 86 13.68 5.88 -7.57
N LEU A 87 13.31 7.16 -7.59
CA LEU A 87 12.65 7.78 -8.73
C LEU A 87 13.57 7.83 -9.94
N ASP A 88 14.82 8.24 -9.76
CA ASP A 88 15.83 8.23 -10.83
C ASP A 88 16.03 6.83 -11.41
N PHE A 89 16.13 5.82 -10.54
CA PHE A 89 16.21 4.41 -10.97
C PHE A 89 14.99 4.00 -11.80
N ILE A 90 13.77 4.31 -11.34
CA ILE A 90 12.52 3.96 -12.02
C ILE A 90 12.44 4.65 -13.39
N VAL A 91 12.80 5.94 -13.47
CA VAL A 91 12.78 6.69 -14.74
C VAL A 91 13.78 6.11 -15.75
N ARG A 92 15.01 5.79 -15.31
CA ARG A 92 16.03 5.17 -16.18
C ARG A 92 15.62 3.78 -16.66
N HIS A 93 14.87 3.05 -15.85
CA HIS A 93 14.38 1.71 -16.17
C HIS A 93 12.87 1.67 -16.43
N SER A 94 12.31 2.77 -16.95
CA SER A 94 10.86 2.91 -17.16
C SER A 94 10.26 1.81 -18.03
N HIS A 95 11.03 1.33 -19.00
CA HIS A 95 10.69 0.21 -19.89
C HIS A 95 10.41 -1.13 -19.17
N LEU A 96 10.87 -1.30 -17.92
CA LEU A 96 10.58 -2.50 -17.11
C LEU A 96 9.19 -2.48 -16.48
N TYR A 97 8.52 -1.32 -16.47
CA TYR A 97 7.27 -1.13 -15.74
C TYR A 97 6.10 -0.90 -16.69
N ASN A 98 5.05 -1.71 -16.52
CA ASN A 98 3.77 -1.45 -17.17
C ASN A 98 2.91 -0.57 -16.25
N VAL A 99 2.81 0.72 -16.57
CA VAL A 99 2.07 1.73 -15.78
C VAL A 99 0.62 1.30 -15.54
N THR A 100 -0.08 0.85 -16.58
CA THR A 100 -1.49 0.42 -16.50
C THR A 100 -1.66 -0.81 -15.61
N GLU A 101 -0.75 -1.79 -15.70
CA GLU A 101 -0.81 -2.98 -14.84
C GLU A 101 -0.60 -2.61 -13.37
N ILE A 102 0.40 -1.77 -13.09
CA ILE A 102 0.74 -1.36 -11.72
C ILE A 102 -0.37 -0.51 -11.12
N GLU A 103 -1.04 0.31 -11.93
CA GLU A 103 -2.23 1.02 -11.52
C GLU A 103 -3.32 0.05 -11.07
N VAL A 104 -3.68 -0.93 -11.89
CA VAL A 104 -4.77 -1.86 -11.58
C VAL A 104 -4.41 -2.73 -10.36
N ARG A 105 -3.20 -3.26 -10.32
CA ARG A 105 -2.74 -4.18 -9.27
C ARG A 105 -2.32 -3.48 -7.99
N ARG A 106 -2.05 -2.18 -8.04
CA ARG A 106 -1.54 -1.36 -6.94
C ARG A 106 -0.28 -1.93 -6.29
N CYS A 107 0.50 -2.69 -7.05
CA CYS A 107 1.76 -3.27 -6.59
C CYS A 107 2.69 -3.55 -7.77
N TYR A 108 3.99 -3.61 -7.47
CA TYR A 108 5.02 -3.97 -8.43
C TYR A 108 6.13 -4.74 -7.72
N LEU A 109 6.86 -5.54 -8.49
CA LEU A 109 7.97 -6.35 -7.98
C LEU A 109 9.28 -5.56 -8.06
N VAL A 110 10.08 -5.68 -7.01
CA VAL A 110 11.38 -5.03 -6.90
C VAL A 110 12.45 -6.10 -6.71
N ASP A 111 13.30 -6.27 -7.71
CA ASP A 111 14.45 -7.17 -7.64
C ASP A 111 15.61 -6.47 -6.94
N VAL A 112 16.00 -6.97 -5.76
CA VAL A 112 17.13 -6.41 -5.02
C VAL A 112 18.42 -6.54 -5.81
N HIS A 113 18.64 -7.63 -6.55
CA HIS A 113 19.88 -7.81 -7.30
C HIS A 113 20.02 -6.80 -8.43
N VAL A 114 18.92 -6.46 -9.11
CA VAL A 114 18.94 -5.43 -10.16
C VAL A 114 19.26 -4.07 -9.57
N LEU A 115 18.63 -3.71 -8.44
CA LEU A 115 18.92 -2.45 -7.74
C LEU A 115 20.35 -2.39 -7.20
N SER A 116 20.85 -3.48 -6.61
CA SER A 116 22.19 -3.52 -6.02
C SER A 116 23.31 -3.51 -7.08
N ASN A 117 23.01 -3.96 -8.29
CA ASN A 117 23.97 -3.96 -9.39
C ASN A 117 24.00 -2.61 -10.15
N ASP A 118 22.98 -1.77 -9.98
CA ASP A 118 22.99 -0.42 -10.54
C ASP A 118 23.96 0.48 -9.77
N GLN A 119 25.10 0.74 -10.40
CA GLN A 119 26.17 1.57 -9.86
C GLN A 119 25.73 3.02 -9.61
N ILE A 120 24.81 3.57 -10.42
CA ILE A 120 24.30 4.93 -10.22
C ILE A 120 23.46 4.97 -8.95
N PHE A 121 22.59 3.98 -8.78
CA PHE A 121 21.73 3.87 -7.60
C PHE A 121 22.56 3.69 -6.33
N ILE A 122 23.44 2.68 -6.28
CA ILE A 122 24.20 2.36 -5.08
C ILE A 122 25.31 3.38 -4.81
N ASN A 123 26.15 3.73 -5.80
CA ASN A 123 27.34 4.54 -5.50
C ASN A 123 27.04 6.02 -5.39
N ASN A 124 26.06 6.54 -6.14
CA ASN A 124 25.86 7.98 -6.25
C ASN A 124 24.69 8.48 -5.40
N MET A 125 23.67 7.65 -5.16
CA MET A 125 22.42 8.11 -4.56
C MET A 125 22.10 7.45 -3.21
N TRP A 126 22.18 6.11 -3.10
CA TRP A 126 21.76 5.37 -1.90
C TRP A 126 22.71 4.21 -1.55
N LYS A 127 23.89 4.55 -1.02
CA LYS A 127 24.95 3.59 -0.63
C LYS A 127 24.51 2.57 0.43
N THR A 128 23.66 3.00 1.36
CA THR A 128 23.21 2.19 2.50
C THR A 128 21.94 1.40 2.21
N PHE A 129 21.50 1.28 0.95
CA PHE A 129 20.21 0.68 0.61
C PHE A 129 19.99 -0.71 1.22
N ILE A 130 20.96 -1.62 1.09
CA ILE A 130 20.85 -2.99 1.64
C ILE A 130 20.76 -2.97 3.17
N GLN A 131 21.51 -2.09 3.82
CA GLN A 131 21.50 -1.94 5.27
C GLN A 131 20.17 -1.34 5.75
N ASP A 132 19.67 -0.33 5.05
CA ASP A 132 18.39 0.32 5.35
C ASP A 132 17.22 -0.66 5.13
N LEU A 133 17.26 -1.47 4.06
CA LEU A 133 16.29 -2.53 3.81
C LEU A 133 16.30 -3.61 4.91
N SER A 134 17.45 -3.88 5.54
CA SER A 134 17.55 -4.82 6.66
C SER A 134 17.11 -4.20 8.00
N ASN A 135 17.45 -2.93 8.25
CA ASN A 135 17.25 -2.28 9.54
C ASN A 135 15.85 -1.68 9.68
N ASP A 136 15.35 -1.04 8.61
CA ASP A 136 14.04 -0.44 8.53
C ASP A 136 13.39 -0.75 7.17
N PRO A 137 12.94 -2.01 6.98
CA PRO A 137 12.33 -2.43 5.72
C PRO A 137 11.07 -1.64 5.41
N GLN A 138 10.29 -1.24 6.42
CA GLN A 138 9.05 -0.52 6.21
C GLN A 138 9.31 0.86 5.62
N HIS A 139 10.22 1.64 6.21
CA HIS A 139 10.59 2.96 5.68
C HIS A 139 11.21 2.85 4.29
N THR A 140 12.06 1.85 4.07
CA THR A 140 12.71 1.60 2.77
C THR A 140 11.70 1.25 1.68
N ILE A 141 10.75 0.35 1.96
CA ILE A 141 9.67 -0.03 1.03
C ILE A 141 8.73 1.15 0.78
N ASN A 142 8.49 2.00 1.78
CA ASN A 142 7.71 3.22 1.61
C ASN A 142 8.39 4.23 0.67
N CYS A 143 9.71 4.38 0.75
CA CYS A 143 10.47 5.19 -0.22
C CYS A 143 10.27 4.68 -1.66
N LEU A 144 10.37 3.35 -1.86
CA LEU A 144 10.15 2.70 -3.16
C LEU A 144 8.72 2.93 -3.67
N GLY A 145 7.72 2.69 -2.82
CA GLY A 145 6.31 2.87 -3.16
C GLY A 145 5.97 4.32 -3.51
N LEU A 146 6.48 5.29 -2.74
CA LEU A 146 6.28 6.71 -3.00
C LEU A 146 6.92 7.14 -4.33
N ALA A 147 8.13 6.67 -4.63
CA ALA A 147 8.79 6.96 -5.89
C ALA A 147 7.98 6.46 -7.09
N MET A 148 7.45 5.23 -7.03
CA MET A 148 6.63 4.67 -8.10
C MET A 148 5.27 5.38 -8.23
N HIS A 149 4.68 5.76 -7.10
CA HIS A 149 3.45 6.55 -7.07
C HIS A 149 3.65 7.90 -7.78
N HIS A 150 4.75 8.59 -7.46
CA HIS A 150 5.07 9.86 -8.10
C HIS A 150 5.35 9.69 -9.59
N PHE A 151 6.08 8.64 -9.98
CA PHE A 151 6.32 8.31 -11.39
C PHE A 151 5.00 8.14 -12.17
N ILE A 152 4.07 7.32 -11.66
CA ILE A 152 2.78 7.07 -12.35
C ILE A 152 1.96 8.34 -12.49
N ILE A 153 1.86 9.17 -11.43
CA ILE A 153 1.15 10.44 -11.54
C ILE A 153 1.83 11.36 -12.57
N SER A 154 3.16 11.37 -12.63
CA SER A 154 3.87 12.17 -13.63
C SER A 154 3.59 11.70 -15.05
N GLU A 155 3.44 10.39 -15.28
CA GLU A 155 3.06 9.83 -16.58
C GLU A 155 1.62 10.19 -16.96
N TRP A 156 0.69 10.11 -16.00
CA TRP A 156 -0.70 10.55 -16.22
C TRP A 156 -0.82 12.02 -16.58
N LYS A 157 -0.04 12.88 -15.91
CA LYS A 157 -0.02 14.32 -16.21
C LYS A 157 0.46 14.60 -17.64
N LYS A 158 1.42 13.80 -18.13
CA LYS A 158 1.93 13.90 -19.51
C LYS A 158 0.91 13.40 -20.53
N GLU A 159 0.22 12.30 -20.24
CA GLU A 159 -0.70 11.66 -21.20
C GLU A 159 -2.06 12.35 -21.27
N LEU A 160 -2.59 12.82 -20.13
CA LEU A 160 -3.97 13.29 -20.02
C LEU A 160 -4.10 14.81 -19.81
N GLU A 161 -3.01 15.55 -19.63
CA GLU A 161 -3.00 17.00 -19.30
C GLU A 161 -3.86 17.38 -18.07
N ILE A 162 -4.20 16.39 -17.23
CA ILE A 162 -5.02 16.59 -16.02
C ILE A 162 -4.12 17.01 -14.86
N SER A 163 -4.49 18.09 -14.18
CA SER A 163 -3.68 18.71 -13.12
C SER A 163 -3.72 17.98 -11.77
N SER A 164 -4.76 17.19 -11.50
CA SER A 164 -4.94 16.52 -10.20
C SER A 164 -5.60 15.15 -10.36
N MET A 165 -4.91 14.10 -9.93
CA MET A 165 -5.44 12.75 -9.80
C MET A 165 -4.98 12.12 -8.49
N GLU A 166 -5.91 11.46 -7.80
CA GLU A 166 -5.61 10.74 -6.56
C GLU A 166 -5.31 9.28 -6.86
N LEU A 167 -4.02 8.93 -6.75
CA LEU A 167 -3.57 7.55 -6.82
C LEU A 167 -3.64 6.92 -5.43
N ARG A 168 -4.16 5.70 -5.32
CA ARG A 168 -4.08 4.93 -4.06
C ARG A 168 -2.64 4.43 -3.82
N VAL A 169 -2.36 4.00 -2.59
CA VAL A 169 -1.06 3.44 -2.19
C VAL A 169 -0.64 2.31 -3.14
N ILE A 170 0.60 2.40 -3.62
CA ILE A 170 1.27 1.37 -4.41
C ILE A 170 2.25 0.64 -3.50
N ARG A 171 2.12 -0.68 -3.43
CA ARG A 171 2.98 -1.52 -2.60
C ARG A 171 4.13 -2.07 -3.42
N ALA A 172 5.35 -1.66 -3.08
CA ALA A 172 6.56 -2.32 -3.57
C ALA A 172 6.71 -3.69 -2.92
N ARG A 173 6.98 -4.73 -3.72
CA ARG A 173 7.17 -6.11 -3.26
C ARG A 173 8.58 -6.55 -3.58
N VAL A 174 9.42 -6.58 -2.56
CA VAL A 174 10.85 -6.90 -2.67
C VAL A 174 11.04 -8.41 -2.76
N TYR A 175 11.92 -8.85 -3.67
CA TYR A 175 12.36 -10.25 -3.80
C TYR A 175 13.87 -10.32 -4.08
N ASN A 176 14.44 -11.52 -3.99
CA ASN A 176 15.89 -11.75 -4.05
C ASN A 176 16.70 -10.99 -2.99
N PHE A 177 16.09 -10.72 -1.84
CA PHE A 177 16.79 -10.18 -0.68
C PHE A 177 17.46 -11.33 0.07
N GLU A 178 18.79 -11.42 0.00
CA GLU A 178 19.57 -12.46 0.69
C GLU A 178 20.18 -11.95 2.00
N PRO A 179 19.41 -12.01 3.09
CA PRO A 179 19.92 -12.60 4.31
C PRO A 179 19.09 -13.85 4.61
N ILE A 180 19.64 -15.03 4.32
CA ILE A 180 19.02 -16.31 4.68
C ILE A 180 19.07 -16.44 6.20
N LEU A 181 18.09 -15.86 6.88
CA LEU A 181 17.91 -16.00 8.32
C LEU A 181 17.31 -17.37 8.59
N GLN A 182 18.17 -18.30 9.02
CA GLN A 182 17.70 -19.58 9.53
C GLN A 182 16.74 -19.32 10.69
N LEU A 183 15.56 -19.95 10.71
CA LEU A 183 14.55 -19.76 11.75
C LEU A 183 15.10 -19.93 13.18
N ARG A 184 16.12 -20.79 13.34
CA ARG A 184 16.84 -21.00 14.61
C ARG A 184 17.63 -19.79 15.12
N ASN A 185 17.94 -18.82 14.25
CA ASN A 185 18.66 -17.58 14.59
C ASN A 185 17.69 -16.43 14.90
N PHE A 186 16.38 -16.66 14.89
CA PHE A 186 15.39 -15.68 15.33
C PHE A 186 15.46 -15.58 16.86
N LYS A 187 16.39 -14.76 17.38
CA LYS A 187 16.38 -14.36 18.79
C LYS A 187 15.39 -13.21 18.95
N THR A 188 14.33 -13.44 19.72
CA THR A 188 13.33 -12.45 20.09
C THR A 188 13.98 -11.34 20.91
N GLN A 189 14.42 -10.26 20.25
CA GLN A 189 14.84 -9.03 20.94
C GLN A 189 13.61 -8.13 21.15
N HIS A 190 12.61 -8.63 21.87
CA HIS A 190 11.55 -7.79 22.43
C HIS A 190 12.05 -7.31 23.79
N HIS A 191 12.61 -6.10 23.83
CA HIS A 191 12.80 -5.38 25.09
C HIS A 191 11.42 -4.87 25.56
N ASP A 192 10.62 -5.76 26.13
CA ASP A 192 9.45 -5.38 26.93
C ASP A 192 9.94 -4.80 28.26
N ASN A 193 10.45 -3.57 28.23
CA ASN A 193 10.80 -2.85 29.44
C ASN A 193 9.58 -2.08 29.97
N THR A 194 8.46 -2.79 30.17
CA THR A 194 7.35 -2.31 31.01
C THR A 194 7.67 -2.61 32.47
N SER A 195 8.68 -1.93 33.01
CA SER A 195 8.85 -1.81 34.46
C SER A 195 8.20 -0.50 34.89
N ILE A 196 6.88 -0.56 35.09
CA ILE A 196 6.11 0.46 35.80
C ILE A 196 6.65 0.49 37.24
N ARG A 197 7.58 1.41 37.53
CA ARG A 197 7.94 1.74 38.92
C ARG A 197 6.95 2.78 39.43
N ARG A 198 5.82 2.29 39.96
CA ARG A 198 4.98 3.07 40.87
C ARG A 198 5.68 3.14 42.21
N GLU A 199 6.30 4.27 42.54
CA GLU A 199 6.54 4.67 43.92
C GLU A 199 6.15 6.14 44.05
N ALA A 200 4.87 6.39 44.35
CA ALA A 200 4.44 7.59 45.02
C ALA A 200 4.33 7.24 46.50
N HIS A 201 5.07 7.93 47.36
CA HIS A 201 4.68 8.30 48.74
C HIS A 201 5.79 9.17 49.36
N HIS A 202 5.60 10.50 49.29
CA HIS A 202 5.97 11.42 50.38
C HIS A 202 4.99 11.18 51.55
N PRO A 203 5.26 11.56 52.82
CA PRO A 203 6.13 12.67 53.27
C PRO A 203 7.01 12.34 54.50
N HIS A 204 7.97 13.21 54.86
CA HIS A 204 8.22 13.55 56.27
C HIS A 204 9.05 14.82 56.39
N ILE A 205 8.40 15.85 56.91
CA ILE A 205 8.98 17.03 57.56
C ILE A 205 9.75 16.55 58.78
N LEU A 206 11.00 16.98 58.96
CA LEU A 206 11.59 17.20 60.28
C LEU A 206 12.64 18.32 60.24
N TYR A 207 12.61 19.09 61.32
CA TYR A 207 13.30 20.34 61.66
C TYR A 207 14.78 20.16 62.06
N GLN A 208 15.50 21.31 62.05
CA GLN A 208 16.70 21.68 62.86
C GLN A 208 18.04 21.00 62.49
N TYR A 209 19.19 21.67 62.50
CA TYR A 209 19.66 22.89 63.19
C TYR A 209 20.32 23.90 62.24
#